data_AF-A0A833PBX5-F1
#
_entry.id   AF-A0A833PBX5-F1
#
_cell.length_a   1.000
_cell.length_b   1.000
_cell.length_c   1.000
_cell.angle_alpha   90.00
_cell.angle_beta   90.00
_cell.angle_gamma   90.00
#
_symmetry.space_group_name_H-M   'P 1'
#
loop_
_entity.id
_entity.type
_entity.pdbx_description
1 polymer ?
#
loop_
_entity_poly.entity_id
_entity_poly.type
_entity_poly.pdbx_seq_one_letter_code
_entity_poly.pdbx_strand_id
1 'polypeptide(L)'
;MQQSRFYAVALAGFVETTAYLNSQGIHPAESEEFAYKMIDLLKYKIKKTLNEIQNNDFSTIQATVDVYYDATVQWRDALSQSGLKGSLISAVANDLKDAQRQGYGDLGFTSQYLSAKKV
;
A
#
# COMPACT_ATOMS: atom_id res chain seq x y z
N MET A 1 -6.24 -21.37 4.13
CA MET A 1 -4.82 -20.99 4.28
C MET A 1 -4.33 -19.89 3.35
N GLN A 2 -4.83 -19.73 2.11
CA GLN A 2 -4.27 -18.69 1.21
C GLN A 2 -4.77 -17.26 1.51
N GLN A 3 -6.05 -17.08 1.88
CA GLN A 3 -6.64 -15.75 2.14
C GLN A 3 -6.23 -15.12 3.48
N SER A 4 -5.78 -15.93 4.45
CA SER A 4 -5.33 -15.43 5.77
C SER A 4 -4.08 -14.53 5.68
N ARG A 5 -3.30 -14.64 4.60
CA ARG A 5 -2.13 -13.77 4.35
C ARG A 5 -2.55 -12.32 4.06
N PHE A 6 -3.60 -12.12 3.27
CA PHE A 6 -4.13 -10.78 2.99
C PHE A 6 -4.59 -10.11 4.28
N TYR A 7 -5.37 -10.83 5.10
CA TYR A 7 -5.81 -10.34 6.41
C TYR A 7 -4.63 -9.96 7.32
N ALA A 8 -3.62 -10.85 7.43
CA ALA A 8 -2.47 -10.60 8.29
C ALA A 8 -1.66 -9.37 7.86
N VAL A 9 -1.43 -9.18 6.56
CA VAL A 9 -0.70 -8.01 6.02
C VAL A 9 -1.50 -6.73 6.24
N ALA A 10 -2.81 -6.74 5.95
CA ALA A 10 -3.68 -5.58 6.17
C ALA A 10 -3.72 -5.17 7.66
N LEU A 11 -3.87 -6.15 8.56
CA LEU A 11 -3.86 -5.90 10.00
C LEU A 11 -2.49 -5.37 10.47
N ALA A 12 -1.38 -5.95 9.99
CA ALA A 12 -0.04 -5.47 10.32
C ALA A 12 0.19 -4.02 9.83
N GLY A 13 -0.30 -3.66 8.65
CA GLY A 13 -0.25 -2.28 8.15
C GLY A 13 -1.04 -1.30 9.01
N PHE A 14 -2.20 -1.73 9.55
CA PHE A 14 -2.97 -0.92 10.50
C PHE A 14 -2.22 -0.73 11.83
N VAL A 15 -1.57 -1.78 12.35
CA VAL A 15 -0.74 -1.70 13.56
C VAL A 15 0.44 -0.73 13.35
N GLU A 16 1.13 -0.79 12.20
CA GLU A 16 2.22 0.13 11.86
C GLU A 16 1.72 1.58 11.79
N THR A 17 0.57 1.81 11.14
CA THR A 17 -0.08 3.12 11.09
C THR A 17 -0.43 3.63 12.49
N THR A 18 -0.99 2.78 13.35
CA THR A 18 -1.37 3.14 14.72
C THR A 18 -0.16 3.49 15.58
N ALA A 19 0.94 2.76 15.44
CA ALA A 19 2.20 3.08 16.11
C ALA A 19 2.72 4.46 15.69
N TYR A 20 2.63 4.78 14.39
CA TYR A 20 2.96 6.12 13.89
C TYR A 20 2.05 7.19 14.50
N LEU A 21 0.73 7.04 14.43
CA LEU A 21 -0.22 8.00 15.03
C LEU A 21 0.05 8.23 16.51
N ASN A 22 0.28 7.16 17.28
CA ASN A 22 0.61 7.26 18.69
C ASN A 22 1.94 8.01 18.93
N SER A 23 2.95 7.83 18.07
CA SER A 23 4.20 8.61 18.12
C SER A 23 3.99 10.11 17.85
N GLN A 24 2.91 10.47 17.15
CA GLN A 24 2.51 11.85 16.87
C GLN A 24 1.54 12.43 17.93
N GLY A 25 1.31 11.71 19.04
CA GLY A 25 0.41 12.14 20.10
C GLY A 25 -1.08 11.94 19.80
N ILE A 26 -1.43 11.22 18.72
CA ILE A 26 -2.81 10.90 18.37
C ILE A 26 -3.20 9.58 19.05
N HIS A 27 -4.26 9.60 19.85
CA HIS A 27 -4.70 8.39 20.55
C HIS A 27 -5.25 7.35 19.55
N PRO A 28 -4.89 6.06 19.65
CA PRO A 28 -5.35 5.03 18.72
C PRO A 28 -6.86 4.97 18.50
N ALA A 29 -7.66 5.23 19.54
CA ALA A 29 -9.13 5.26 19.45
C ALA A 29 -9.65 6.37 18.52
N GLU A 30 -8.90 7.46 18.32
CA GLU A 30 -9.28 8.54 17.39
C GLU A 30 -9.11 8.13 15.93
N SER A 31 -8.42 7.03 15.66
CA SER A 31 -8.20 6.51 14.30
C SER A 31 -9.30 5.57 13.81
N GLU A 32 -10.27 5.21 14.65
CA GLU A 32 -11.29 4.20 14.31
C GLU A 32 -12.13 4.59 13.08
N GLU A 33 -12.68 5.81 13.05
CA GLU A 33 -13.49 6.27 11.92
C GLU A 33 -12.66 6.32 10.61
N PHE A 34 -11.40 6.74 10.72
CA PHE A 34 -10.48 6.76 9.60
C PHE A 34 -10.14 5.35 9.12
N ALA A 35 -9.92 4.41 10.03
CA ALA A 35 -9.67 3.01 9.71
C ALA A 35 -10.85 2.39 8.96
N TYR A 36 -12.10 2.65 9.36
CA TYR A 36 -13.28 2.18 8.63
C TYR A 36 -13.38 2.78 7.23
N LYS A 37 -13.11 4.09 7.07
CA LYS A 37 -13.04 4.72 5.73
C LYS A 37 -11.98 4.05 4.85
N MET A 38 -10.81 3.71 5.40
CA MET A 38 -9.76 3.01 4.66
C MET A 38 -10.14 1.57 4.30
N ILE A 39 -10.88 0.87 5.16
CA ILE A 39 -11.41 -0.46 4.86
C ILE A 39 -12.44 -0.41 3.73
N ASP A 40 -13.32 0.60 3.72
CA ASP A 40 -14.29 0.78 2.62
C ASP A 40 -13.58 1.10 1.30
N LEU A 41 -12.56 1.96 1.34
CA LEU A 41 -11.73 2.23 0.18
C LEU A 41 -11.01 0.97 -0.31
N LEU A 42 -10.46 0.17 0.61
CA LEU A 42 -9.80 -1.10 0.28
C LEU A 42 -10.79 -2.09 -0.35
N LYS A 43 -12.01 -2.20 0.18
CA LYS A 43 -13.08 -3.02 -0.39
C LYS A 43 -13.44 -2.61 -1.81
N TYR A 44 -13.53 -1.31 -2.07
CA TYR A 44 -13.72 -0.77 -3.42
C TYR A 44 -12.52 -1.12 -4.32
N LYS A 45 -11.28 -0.88 -3.85
CA LYS A 45 -10.07 -1.13 -4.63
C LYS A 45 -9.87 -2.59 -4.96
N ILE A 46 -10.16 -3.54 -4.05
CA ILE A 46 -10.11 -4.98 -4.33
C ILE A 46 -10.97 -5.33 -5.56
N LYS A 47 -12.22 -4.82 -5.62
CA LYS A 47 -13.09 -5.07 -6.78
C LYS A 47 -12.52 -4.48 -8.06
N LYS A 48 -11.97 -3.27 -8.00
CA LYS A 48 -11.30 -2.62 -9.13
C LYS A 48 -10.10 -3.45 -9.62
N THR A 49 -9.24 -3.88 -8.71
CA THR A 49 -8.05 -4.69 -9.00
C THR A 49 -8.39 -6.01 -9.68
N LEU A 50 -9.46 -6.68 -9.23
CA LEU A 50 -9.90 -7.92 -9.88
C LEU A 50 -10.33 -7.67 -11.33
N ASN A 51 -11.01 -6.57 -11.60
CA ASN A 51 -11.40 -6.17 -12.97
C ASN A 51 -10.16 -5.85 -13.84
N GLU A 52 -9.21 -5.09 -13.31
CA GLU A 52 -7.94 -4.76 -13.98
C GLU A 52 -7.15 -6.02 -14.34
N ILE A 53 -7.02 -6.97 -13.40
CA ILE A 53 -6.35 -8.27 -13.63
C ILE A 53 -7.10 -9.10 -14.67
N GLN A 54 -8.43 -9.18 -14.59
CA GLN A 54 -9.24 -9.96 -15.53
C GLN A 54 -9.15 -9.43 -16.97
N ASN A 55 -9.07 -8.11 -17.12
CA ASN A 55 -8.99 -7.46 -18.42
C ASN A 55 -7.54 -7.22 -18.89
N ASN A 56 -6.55 -7.53 -18.04
CA ASN A 56 -5.14 -7.22 -18.26
C ASN A 56 -4.92 -5.73 -18.64
N ASP A 57 -5.69 -4.83 -18.01
CA ASP A 57 -5.61 -3.38 -18.20
C ASP A 57 -5.34 -2.71 -16.86
N PHE A 58 -4.14 -2.15 -16.75
CA PHE A 58 -3.67 -1.44 -15.56
C PHE A 58 -3.48 0.06 -15.83
N SER A 59 -4.04 0.57 -16.93
CA SER A 59 -4.02 1.99 -17.22
C SER A 59 -4.74 2.79 -16.13
N THR A 60 -4.32 4.03 -15.92
CA THR A 60 -4.90 4.88 -14.89
C THR A 60 -4.89 6.34 -15.34
N ILE A 61 -5.90 7.08 -14.93
CA ILE A 61 -5.93 8.55 -14.96
C ILE A 61 -5.69 9.15 -13.55
N GLN A 62 -5.50 8.28 -12.55
CA GLN A 62 -5.20 8.64 -11.16
C GLN A 62 -3.68 8.59 -10.94
N ALA A 63 -3.25 8.45 -9.69
CA ALA A 63 -1.85 8.24 -9.35
C ALA A 63 -1.28 6.96 -9.99
N THR A 64 -0.10 7.10 -10.59
CA THR A 64 0.69 6.02 -11.20
C THR A 64 1.59 5.34 -10.17
N VAL A 65 2.26 4.24 -10.54
CA VAL A 65 3.27 3.57 -9.72
C VAL A 65 4.33 4.55 -9.25
N ASP A 66 4.81 5.44 -10.12
CA ASP A 66 5.82 6.43 -9.76
C ASP A 66 5.34 7.37 -8.66
N VAL A 67 4.10 7.86 -8.76
CA VAL A 67 3.49 8.72 -7.74
C VAL A 67 3.33 7.97 -6.41
N TYR A 68 2.90 6.71 -6.45
CA TYR A 68 2.79 5.89 -5.24
C TYR A 68 4.16 5.56 -4.64
N TYR A 69 5.18 5.32 -5.46
CA TYR A 69 6.54 5.06 -4.99
C TYR A 69 7.05 6.27 -4.21
N ASP A 70 6.94 7.47 -4.77
CA ASP A 70 7.37 8.70 -4.11
C ASP A 70 6.62 8.93 -2.79
N ALA A 71 5.31 8.68 -2.76
CA ALA A 71 4.51 8.81 -1.54
C ALA A 71 4.90 7.78 -0.46
N THR A 72 5.11 6.52 -0.85
CA THR A 72 5.47 5.45 0.10
C THR A 72 6.87 5.64 0.68
N VAL A 73 7.80 6.18 -0.11
CA VAL A 73 9.13 6.61 0.37
C VAL A 73 8.99 7.72 1.42
N GLN A 74 8.17 8.74 1.16
CA GLN A 74 7.94 9.81 2.13
C GLN A 74 7.32 9.29 3.43
N TRP A 75 6.33 8.40 3.36
CA TRP A 75 5.70 7.81 4.55
C TRP A 75 6.68 6.93 5.34
N ARG A 76 7.51 6.14 4.65
CA ARG A 76 8.59 5.37 5.28
C ARG A 76 9.55 6.28 6.04
N ASP A 77 9.96 7.37 5.42
CA ASP A 77 10.93 8.28 6.00
C ASP A 77 10.34 9.00 7.23
N ALA A 78 9.04 9.34 7.20
CA ALA A 78 8.32 9.88 8.37
C ALA A 78 8.26 8.89 9.55
N LEU A 79 7.99 7.60 9.28
CA LEU A 79 8.08 6.54 10.28
C LEU A 79 9.50 6.46 10.88
N SER A 80 10.53 6.48 10.04
CA SER A 80 11.92 6.42 10.48
C SER A 80 12.31 7.62 11.35
N GLN A 81 11.91 8.83 10.96
CA GLN A 81 12.13 10.06 11.74
C GLN A 81 11.45 10.01 13.11
N SER A 82 10.38 9.22 13.24
CA SER A 82 9.67 8.99 14.51
C SER A 82 10.25 7.83 15.33
N GLY A 83 11.40 7.28 14.93
CA GLY A 83 12.04 6.13 15.60
C GLY A 83 11.38 4.78 15.32
N LEU A 84 10.50 4.69 14.32
CA LEU A 84 9.77 3.48 13.97
C LEU A 84 10.40 2.78 12.75
N LYS A 85 10.23 1.46 12.65
CA LYS A 85 10.88 0.65 11.61
C LYS A 85 10.29 0.85 10.21
N GLY A 86 8.98 1.07 10.10
CA GLY A 86 8.28 1.19 8.81
C GLY A 86 8.47 -0.02 7.89
N SER A 87 8.48 -1.23 8.45
CA SER A 87 8.79 -2.46 7.71
C SER A 87 7.77 -2.75 6.61
N LEU A 88 6.49 -2.53 6.87
CA LEU A 88 5.41 -2.88 5.94
C LEU A 88 5.37 -1.87 4.80
N ILE A 89 5.44 -0.58 5.12
CA ILE A 89 5.50 0.45 4.08
C ILE A 89 6.78 0.36 3.23
N SER A 90 7.90 -0.07 3.82
CA SER A 90 9.14 -0.33 3.08
C SER A 90 8.97 -1.47 2.07
N ALA A 91 8.25 -2.52 2.43
CA ALA A 91 7.96 -3.61 1.50
C ALA A 91 7.14 -3.12 0.30
N VAL A 92 6.11 -2.29 0.54
CA VAL A 92 5.32 -1.67 -0.54
C VAL A 92 6.20 -0.79 -1.43
N ALA A 93 7.07 0.03 -0.86
CA ALA A 93 7.99 0.86 -1.64
C ALA A 93 8.94 0.02 -2.52
N ASN A 94 9.41 -1.13 -2.02
CA ASN A 94 10.26 -2.04 -2.79
C ASN A 94 9.50 -2.67 -3.96
N ASP A 95 8.29 -3.17 -3.73
CA ASP A 95 7.46 -3.79 -4.77
C ASP A 95 7.10 -2.78 -5.87
N LEU A 96 6.79 -1.53 -5.49
CA LEU A 96 6.57 -0.42 -6.42
C LEU A 96 7.84 -0.07 -7.21
N LYS A 97 9.01 -0.07 -6.55
CA LYS A 97 10.29 0.17 -7.22
C LYS A 97 10.61 -0.91 -8.25
N ASP A 98 10.30 -2.15 -7.94
CA ASP A 98 10.50 -3.26 -8.86
C ASP A 98 9.51 -3.22 -10.03
N ALA A 99 8.25 -2.84 -9.80
CA ALA A 99 7.30 -2.57 -10.87
C ALA A 99 7.77 -1.43 -11.80
N GLN A 100 8.26 -0.32 -11.22
CA GLN A 100 8.84 0.79 -11.98
C GLN A 100 10.02 0.32 -12.85
N ARG A 101 10.95 -0.46 -12.29
CA ARG A 101 12.12 -1.01 -13.02
C ARG A 101 11.73 -1.92 -14.19
N GLN A 102 10.58 -2.56 -14.11
CA GLN A 102 10.03 -3.39 -15.18
C GLN A 102 9.26 -2.59 -16.24
N GLY A 103 9.23 -1.26 -16.15
CA GLY A 103 8.59 -0.37 -17.12
C GLY A 103 7.13 -0.07 -16.82
N TYR A 104 6.64 -0.36 -15.61
CA TYR A 104 5.24 -0.14 -15.22
C TYR A 104 5.01 1.17 -14.46
N GLY A 105 5.98 2.10 -14.48
CA GLY A 105 5.94 3.37 -13.73
C GLY A 105 4.71 4.23 -14.01
N ASP A 106 4.26 4.28 -15.27
CA ASP A 106 3.12 5.07 -15.73
C ASP A 106 1.75 4.36 -15.53
N LEU A 107 1.74 3.13 -15.05
CA LEU A 107 0.51 2.36 -14.82
C LEU A 107 -0.03 2.58 -13.40
N GLY A 108 -1.25 2.11 -13.14
CA GLY A 108 -1.85 2.17 -11.81
C GLY A 108 -1.11 1.30 -10.79
N PHE A 109 -1.31 1.61 -9.50
CA PHE A 109 -0.73 0.89 -8.35
C PHE A 109 -0.78 -0.64 -8.45
N THR A 110 -1.84 -1.17 -9.04
CA THR A 110 -2.13 -2.60 -9.15
C THR A 110 -1.30 -3.32 -10.21
N SER A 111 -0.58 -2.58 -11.06
CA SER A 111 0.37 -3.14 -12.03
C SER A 111 1.55 -3.88 -11.36
N GLN A 112 1.75 -3.72 -10.04
CA GLN A 112 2.61 -4.59 -9.24
C GLN A 112 2.25 -6.07 -9.35
N TYR A 113 1.01 -6.40 -9.75
CA TYR A 113 0.63 -7.77 -10.11
C TYR A 113 1.50 -8.34 -11.25
N LEU A 114 1.87 -7.53 -12.23
CA LEU A 114 2.69 -7.92 -13.38
C LEU A 114 4.13 -8.26 -12.96
N SER A 115 4.65 -7.57 -11.94
CA SER A 115 6.01 -7.76 -11.40
C SER A 115 6.11 -8.80 -10.29
N ALA A 116 4.99 -9.39 -9.85
CA ALA A 116 4.96 -10.32 -8.71
C ALA A 116 5.60 -11.69 -9.00
N LYS A 117 5.84 -12.04 -10.26
CA LYS A 117 6.58 -13.26 -10.62
C LYS A 117 8.08 -12.95 -10.58
N LYS A 118 8.84 -13.74 -9.81
CA LYS A 118 10.29 -13.77 -9.96
C LYS A 118 10.61 -14.26 -11.38
N VAL A 119 11.33 -13.44 -12.15
CA VAL A 119 12.04 -13.87 -13.36
C VAL A 119 13.29 -14.63 -12.93
#